data_AF-L7JUV4-F1
#
_entry.id   AF-L7JUV4-F1
#
_cell.length_a   1.000
_cell.length_b   1.000
_cell.length_c   1.000
_cell.angle_alpha   90.00
_cell.angle_beta   90.00
_cell.angle_gamma   90.00
#
_symmetry.space_group_name_H-M   'P 1'
#
loop_
_entity.id
_entity.type
_entity.pdbx_description
1 polymer ?
#
loop_
_entity_poly.entity_id
_entity_poly.type
_entity_poly.pdbx_seq_one_letter_code
_entity_poly.pdbx_strand_id
1 'polypeptide(L)'
;MGNAKQISVYDMVLKEYKKVSSAENSLLVTNANGTLVSVKIDGMLKIMKNLVDMGNIYNIDSVQSICFKNDNFIFIGTEGGLVKKYSMN
;
A
#
# COMPACT_ATOMS: atom_id res chain seq x y z
N MET A 1 -12.94 -10.07 6.29
CA MET A 1 -12.15 -9.21 5.38
C MET A 1 -12.10 -9.86 4.01
N GLY A 2 -12.08 -9.08 2.93
CA GLY A 2 -12.08 -9.60 1.57
C GLY A 2 -10.72 -10.21 1.19
N ASN A 3 -10.73 -11.47 0.74
CA ASN A 3 -9.55 -12.17 0.24
C ASN A 3 -9.17 -11.67 -1.16
N ALA A 4 -8.77 -10.41 -1.28
CA ALA A 4 -8.14 -9.93 -2.49
C ALA A 4 -6.86 -10.74 -2.70
N LYS A 5 -6.72 -11.35 -3.88
CA LYS A 5 -5.54 -12.12 -4.33
C LYS A 5 -4.60 -11.30 -5.24
N GLN A 6 -5.04 -10.12 -5.63
CA GLN A 6 -4.39 -9.30 -6.65
C GLN A 6 -4.64 -7.81 -6.42
N ILE A 7 -3.60 -7.02 -6.64
CA ILE A 7 -3.69 -5.57 -6.82
C ILE A 7 -3.80 -5.29 -8.32
N SER A 8 -4.85 -4.59 -8.71
CA SER A 8 -5.07 -4.14 -10.07
C SER A 8 -5.34 -2.64 -10.08
N VAL A 9 -4.90 -1.97 -11.14
CA VAL A 9 -5.26 -0.59 -11.44
C VAL A 9 -6.17 -0.60 -12.66
N TYR A 10 -7.29 0.10 -12.54
CA TYR A 10 -8.21 0.32 -13.66
C TYR A 10 -8.07 1.75 -14.13
N ASP A 11 -7.68 1.92 -15.40
CA ASP A 11 -7.62 3.22 -16.03
C ASP A 11 -9.04 3.65 -16.44
N MET A 12 -9.56 4.68 -15.79
CA MET A 12 -10.92 5.17 -16.04
C MET A 12 -11.05 5.91 -17.39
N VAL A 13 -9.95 6.39 -17.95
CA VAL A 13 -9.91 7.11 -19.25
C VAL A 13 -9.83 6.11 -20.39
N LEU A 14 -8.86 5.18 -20.33
CA LEU A 14 -8.63 4.16 -21.35
C LEU A 14 -9.57 2.96 -21.23
N LYS A 15 -10.24 2.81 -20.08
CA LYS A 15 -11.10 1.66 -19.74
C LYS A 15 -10.35 0.32 -19.70
N GLU A 16 -9.08 0.36 -19.31
CA GLU A 16 -8.19 -0.80 -19.29
C GLU A 16 -7.79 -1.25 -17.88
N TYR A 17 -7.55 -2.55 -17.72
CA TYR A 17 -7.06 -3.14 -16.47
C TYR A 17 -5.58 -3.47 -16.57
N LYS A 18 -4.80 -3.02 -15.59
CA LYS A 18 -3.40 -3.44 -15.42
C LYS A 18 -3.22 -4.18 -14.10
N LYS A 19 -2.70 -5.39 -14.20
CA LYS A 19 -2.29 -6.19 -13.05
C LYS A 19 -0.98 -5.63 -12.52
N VAL A 20 -0.91 -5.35 -11.22
CA VAL A 20 0.24 -4.67 -10.60
C VAL A 20 1.06 -5.65 -9.78
N SER A 21 0.41 -6.41 -8.91
CA SER A 21 1.08 -7.36 -8.01
C SER A 21 0.08 -8.39 -7.49
N SER A 22 0.59 -9.52 -6.98
CA SER A 22 -0.18 -10.30 -6.02
C SER A 22 -0.38 -9.47 -4.74
N ALA A 23 -1.58 -9.49 -4.21
CA ALA A 23 -1.87 -9.04 -2.85
C ALA A 23 -2.56 -10.20 -2.19
N GLU A 24 -2.05 -10.70 -1.09
CA GLU A 24 -2.90 -11.45 -0.16
C GLU A 24 -3.21 -10.46 0.96
N ASN A 25 -4.50 -10.16 1.11
CA ASN A 25 -5.02 -9.32 2.18
C ASN A 25 -4.24 -8.02 2.39
N SER A 26 -4.33 -7.09 1.42
CA SER A 26 -3.60 -5.83 1.49
C SER A 26 -4.53 -4.63 1.70
N LEU A 27 -4.12 -3.71 2.56
CA LEU A 27 -4.64 -2.34 2.56
C LEU A 27 -3.88 -1.52 1.53
N LEU A 28 -4.60 -0.67 0.80
CA LEU A 28 -4.04 0.14 -0.27
C LEU A 28 -4.16 1.62 0.07
N VAL A 29 -3.14 2.39 -0.27
CA VAL A 29 -3.19 3.85 -0.26
C VAL A 29 -2.44 4.39 -1.47
N THR A 30 -2.94 5.49 -2.05
CA THR A 30 -2.29 6.20 -3.15
C THR A 30 -2.05 7.67 -2.79
N ASN A 31 -1.06 8.29 -3.43
CA ASN A 31 -0.86 9.74 -3.42
C ASN A 31 -0.99 10.34 -4.83
N ALA A 32 -1.01 11.67 -4.91
CA ALA A 32 -1.16 12.40 -6.18
C ALA A 32 0.01 12.18 -7.16
N ASN A 33 1.20 11.81 -6.64
CA ASN A 33 2.39 11.56 -7.44
C ASN A 33 2.45 10.14 -8.05
N GLY A 34 1.35 9.39 -8.02
CA GLY A 34 1.28 8.04 -8.60
C GLY A 34 1.99 6.97 -7.76
N THR A 35 2.24 7.23 -6.48
CA THR A 35 2.73 6.21 -5.55
C THR A 35 1.55 5.40 -5.04
N LEU A 36 1.68 4.08 -5.07
CA LEU A 36 0.77 3.11 -4.51
C LEU A 36 1.53 2.34 -3.43
N VAL A 37 1.03 2.38 -2.20
CA VAL A 37 1.55 1.57 -1.10
C VAL A 37 0.53 0.52 -0.77
N SER A 38 1.00 -0.73 -0.71
CA SER A 38 0.19 -1.86 -0.28
C SER A 38 0.79 -2.46 0.99
N VAL A 39 -0.02 -2.61 2.02
CA VAL A 39 0.41 -3.22 3.28
C VAL A 39 -0.31 -4.53 3.45
N LYS A 40 0.45 -5.62 3.45
CA LYS A 40 -0.06 -6.95 3.71
C LYS A 40 -0.31 -7.14 5.19
N ILE A 41 -1.32 -7.96 5.52
CA ILE A 41 -1.62 -8.36 6.90
C ILE A 41 -0.46 -9.14 7.56
N ASP A 42 0.41 -9.79 6.77
CA ASP A 42 1.62 -10.46 7.27
C ASP A 42 2.73 -9.50 7.75
N GLY A 43 2.48 -8.19 7.73
CA GLY A 43 3.43 -7.19 8.19
C GLY A 43 4.44 -6.74 7.13
N MET A 44 4.24 -7.12 5.87
CA MET A 44 5.04 -6.61 4.76
C MET A 44 4.38 -5.39 4.11
N LEU A 45 5.08 -4.26 4.10
CA LEU A 45 4.70 -3.08 3.34
C LEU A 45 5.49 -3.02 2.03
N LYS A 46 4.77 -3.02 0.91
CA LYS A 46 5.32 -2.88 -0.43
C LYS A 46 5.02 -1.50 -0.97
N ILE A 47 6.04 -0.87 -1.54
CA ILE A 47 5.97 0.47 -2.10
C ILE A 47 6.16 0.39 -3.60
N MET A 48 5.23 0.98 -4.35
CA MET A 48 5.32 1.08 -5.80
C MET A 48 5.14 2.52 -6.23
N LYS A 49 5.94 2.98 -7.19
CA LYS A 49 5.81 4.31 -7.81
C LYS A 49 5.61 4.15 -9.30
N ASN A 50 4.56 4.74 -9.86
CA ASN A 50 4.21 4.57 -11.27
C ASN A 50 4.13 3.08 -11.69
N LEU A 51 3.63 2.23 -10.78
CA LEU A 51 3.53 0.77 -10.96
C LEU A 51 4.88 0.03 -11.09
N VAL A 52 5.97 0.67 -10.66
CA VAL A 52 7.31 0.07 -10.56
C VAL A 52 7.62 -0.18 -9.08
N ASP A 53 8.19 -1.34 -8.77
CA ASP A 53 8.58 -1.71 -7.40
C ASP A 53 9.72 -0.81 -6.91
N MET A 54 9.52 -0.19 -5.75
CA MET A 54 10.51 0.69 -5.09
C MET A 54 11.18 0.01 -3.90
N GLY A 55 10.58 -1.03 -3.33
CA GLY A 55 11.10 -1.70 -2.16
C GLY A 55 10.03 -2.21 -1.19
N ASN A 56 10.52 -2.94 -0.17
CA ASN A 56 9.70 -3.57 0.85
C ASN A 56 10.21 -3.22 2.26
N ILE A 57 9.28 -3.01 3.19
CA ILE A 57 9.54 -2.92 4.62
C ILE A 57 8.90 -4.14 5.27
N TYR A 58 9.64 -4.84 6.13
CA TYR A 58 9.20 -6.07 6.79
C TYR A 58 8.91 -5.84 8.28
N ASN A 59 8.29 -6.83 8.93
CA ASN A 59 8.05 -6.89 10.37
C ASN A 59 7.20 -5.73 10.92
N ILE A 60 6.15 -5.34 10.19
CA ILE A 60 5.13 -4.42 10.67
C ILE A 60 4.08 -5.23 11.44
N ASP A 61 3.60 -4.71 12.58
CA ASP A 61 2.52 -5.36 13.33
C ASP A 61 1.25 -5.42 12.49
N SER A 62 0.26 -6.23 12.90
CA SER A 62 -1.02 -6.30 12.19
C SER A 62 -1.61 -4.90 11.95
N VAL A 63 -1.95 -4.62 10.70
CA VAL A 63 -2.31 -3.28 10.23
C VAL A 63 -3.82 -3.14 10.06
N GLN A 64 -4.39 -2.09 10.64
CA GLN A 64 -5.80 -1.73 10.49
C GLN A 64 -6.03 -0.56 9.52
N SER A 65 -5.07 0.35 9.39
CA SER A 65 -5.22 1.53 8.54
C SER A 65 -3.90 2.04 8.01
N ILE A 66 -3.95 2.70 6.85
CA ILE A 66 -2.82 3.39 6.24
C ILE A 66 -3.29 4.70 5.60
N CYS A 67 -2.48 5.76 5.70
CA CYS A 67 -2.75 7.05 5.09
C CYS A 67 -1.44 7.75 4.71
N PHE A 68 -1.42 8.44 3.57
CA PHE A 68 -0.36 9.40 3.24
C PHE A 68 -0.62 10.72 3.97
N LYS A 69 0.40 11.25 4.67
CA LYS A 69 0.35 12.64 5.16
C LYS A 69 0.68 13.64 4.05
N ASN A 70 1.62 13.25 3.19
CA ASN A 70 2.14 13.98 2.04
C ASN A 70 2.91 12.97 1.17
N ASP A 71 3.72 13.44 0.22
CA ASP A 71 4.49 12.57 -0.66
C ASP A 71 5.66 11.84 0.01
N ASN A 72 6.03 12.24 1.23
CA ASN A 72 7.25 11.79 1.90
C ASN A 72 6.98 10.90 3.11
N PHE A 73 5.74 10.87 3.63
CA PHE A 73 5.43 10.13 4.85
C PHE A 73 4.13 9.36 4.75
N ILE A 74 4.15 8.15 5.30
CA ILE A 74 2.97 7.33 5.55
C ILE A 74 2.77 7.13 7.05
N PHE A 75 1.52 7.09 7.47
CA PHE A 75 1.10 6.63 8.79
C PHE A 75 0.42 5.29 8.68
N ILE A 76 0.76 4.39 9.61
CA ILE A 76 0.19 3.05 9.71
C ILE A 76 -0.39 2.89 11.11
N GLY A 77 -1.71 2.71 11.18
CA GLY A 77 -2.40 2.37 12.42
C GLY A 77 -2.44 0.85 12.58
N THR A 78 -1.92 0.34 13.69
CA THR A 78 -1.87 -1.09 14.01
C THR A 78 -3.06 -1.51 14.88
N GLU A 79 -3.34 -2.81 14.94
CA GLU A 79 -4.38 -3.37 15.84
C GLU A 79 -4.14 -3.07 17.32
N GLY A 80 -2.88 -2.83 17.72
CA GLY A 80 -2.51 -2.45 19.08
C GLY A 80 -2.78 -0.98 19.43
N GLY A 81 -3.40 -0.20 18.54
CA GLY A 81 -3.68 1.22 18.77
C GLY A 81 -2.45 2.14 18.62
N LEU A 82 -1.34 1.63 18.09
CA LEU A 82 -0.14 2.41 17.81
C LEU A 82 -0.17 2.95 16.37
N VAL A 83 0.18 4.23 16.20
CA VAL A 83 0.37 4.83 14.88
C VAL A 83 1.86 4.99 14.60
N LYS A 84 2.37 4.26 13.62
CA LYS A 84 3.76 4.31 13.16
C LYS A 84 3.90 5.27 11.98
N LYS A 85 4.97 6.07 11.97
CA LYS A 85 5.32 6.99 10.88
C LYS A 85 6.52 6.44 10.12
N TYR A 86 6.42 6.32 8.80
CA TYR A 86 7.53 5.92 7.94
C TYR A 86 7.87 7.03 6.95
N SER A 87 9.17 7.20 6.68
CA SER A 87 9.66 8.06 5.60
C SER A 87 9.72 7.27 4.30
N MET A 88 9.33 7.91 3.21
CA MET A 88 9.27 7.34 1.86
C MET A 88 10.47 7.76 0.98
N ASN A 89 11.55 8.21 1.61
CA ASN A 89 12.77 8.66 0.94
C ASN A 89 13.59 7.47 0.43
#